data_AF-A0A1I7TNW1-F1
#
_entry.id   AF-A0A1I7TNW1-F1
#
_cell.length_a   1.000
_cell.length_b   1.000
_cell.length_c   1.000
_cell.angle_alpha   90.00
_cell.angle_beta   90.00
_cell.angle_gamma   90.00
#
_symmetry.space_group_name_H-M   'P 1'
#
loop_
_entity.id
_entity.type
_entity.pdbx_description
1 polymer ?
#
loop_
_entity_poly.entity_id
_entity_poly.type
_entity_poly.pdbx_seq_one_letter_code
_entity_poly.pdbx_strand_id
1 'polypeptide(L)'
;MSTLMSGVACVLYDTGKFMRNNRSILEVWSHSEAQKYPDRKQCYNCQGNVTCYLEKQYLRFVQHSSDGFSKLRPSYEDKHAAPLSWNCEFGRHLSEYKIVKLAVDPKDRKNGLDNLIDVLKESNVPNSTLQFIKKSALEGETMHATYDSDAHDVVKRQIETDPKIREWLKRIYYLDFVIFDFDSSLLDS
;
A
#
# COMPACT_ATOMS: atom_id res chain seq x y z
N MET A 1 -0.02 -3.41 0.66
CA MET A 1 1.45 -3.29 0.64
C MET A 1 1.93 -3.28 -0.79
N SER A 2 2.80 -2.33 -1.17
CA SER A 2 3.41 -2.30 -2.51
C SER A 2 4.44 -3.42 -2.63
N THR A 3 4.36 -4.21 -3.70
CA THR A 3 5.33 -5.26 -4.04
C THR A 3 6.77 -4.71 -4.07
N LEU A 4 6.93 -3.48 -4.55
CA LEU A 4 8.23 -2.81 -4.63
C LEU A 4 8.87 -2.63 -3.25
N MET A 5 8.07 -2.23 -2.25
CA MET A 5 8.56 -2.05 -0.88
C MET A 5 9.08 -3.36 -0.30
N SER A 6 8.30 -4.44 -0.43
CA SER A 6 8.71 -5.77 0.05
C SER A 6 9.95 -6.28 -0.68
N GLY A 7 10.01 -6.10 -2.01
CA GLY A 7 11.17 -6.49 -2.82
C GLY A 7 12.44 -5.75 -2.43
N VAL A 8 12.36 -4.42 -2.26
CA VAL A 8 13.49 -3.60 -1.80
C VAL A 8 13.96 -4.02 -0.41
N ALA A 9 13.04 -4.25 0.53
CA ALA A 9 13.40 -4.73 1.87
C ALA A 9 14.14 -6.09 1.83
N CYS A 10 13.71 -7.02 0.98
CA CYS A 10 14.40 -8.29 0.79
C CYS A 10 15.81 -8.12 0.20
N VAL A 11 16.00 -7.22 -0.78
CA VAL A 11 17.32 -6.91 -1.35
C VAL A 11 18.24 -6.31 -0.30
N LEU A 12 17.73 -5.40 0.54
CA LEU A 12 18.52 -4.75 1.58
C LEU A 12 18.90 -5.70 2.73
N TYR A 13 18.06 -6.69 3.03
CA TYR A 13 18.34 -7.69 4.07
C TYR A 13 19.52 -8.61 3.71
N ASP A 14 19.56 -9.12 2.47
CA ASP A 14 20.67 -9.96 1.98
C ASP A 14 20.80 -9.85 0.46
N THR A 15 21.52 -8.81 0.02
CA THR A 15 21.70 -8.48 -1.39
C THR A 15 22.33 -9.65 -2.16
N GLY A 16 23.39 -10.27 -1.61
CA GLY A 16 24.12 -11.34 -2.28
C GLY A 16 23.27 -12.58 -2.49
N LYS A 17 22.46 -12.97 -1.49
CA LYS A 17 21.52 -14.09 -1.63
C LYS A 17 20.37 -13.76 -2.58
N PHE A 18 19.83 -12.54 -2.55
CA PHE A 18 18.73 -12.16 -3.43
C PHE A 18 19.16 -12.19 -4.91
N MET A 19 20.29 -11.55 -5.23
CA MET A 19 20.83 -11.47 -6.59
C MET A 19 21.25 -12.85 -7.14
N ARG A 20 21.91 -13.69 -6.32
CA ARG A 20 22.32 -15.05 -6.75
C ARG A 20 21.14 -15.95 -7.12
N ASN A 21 19.98 -15.73 -6.52
CA ASN A 21 18.77 -16.50 -6.79
C ASN A 21 17.96 -15.98 -7.99
N ASN A 22 18.46 -14.95 -8.70
CA ASN A 22 17.81 -14.33 -9.86
C ASN A 22 16.33 -13.95 -9.61
N ARG A 23 16.01 -13.52 -8.38
CA ARG A 23 14.65 -13.13 -7.98
C ARG A 23 14.35 -11.72 -8.48
N SER A 24 13.11 -11.50 -8.93
CA SER A 24 12.66 -10.14 -9.27
C SER A 24 12.13 -9.44 -8.02
N ILE A 25 12.43 -8.15 -7.86
CA ILE A 25 11.84 -7.33 -6.77
C ILE A 25 10.34 -7.09 -6.99
N LEU A 26 9.84 -7.36 -8.19
CA LEU A 26 8.42 -7.31 -8.56
C LEU A 26 7.76 -8.69 -8.46
N GLU A 27 8.51 -9.74 -8.12
CA GLU A 27 7.99 -11.08 -7.91
C GLU A 27 7.25 -11.14 -6.57
N VAL A 28 5.92 -11.17 -6.64
CA VAL A 28 5.08 -11.48 -5.49
C VAL A 28 5.14 -12.99 -5.28
N TRP A 29 5.31 -13.45 -4.04
CA TRP A 29 5.02 -14.83 -3.67
C TRP A 29 3.53 -15.10 -3.95
N SER A 30 3.22 -15.49 -5.18
CA SER A 30 1.87 -15.85 -5.60
C SER A 30 1.58 -17.26 -5.09
N HIS A 31 1.20 -17.35 -3.83
CA HIS A 31 0.20 -18.34 -3.46
C HIS A 31 -0.98 -17.51 -3.04
N SER A 32 -1.84 -17.24 -4.02
CA SER A 32 -3.04 -16.46 -3.85
C SER A 32 -3.77 -16.94 -2.60
N GLU A 33 -3.86 -16.07 -1.59
CA GLU A 33 -4.71 -16.38 -0.44
C GLU A 33 -6.17 -16.59 -0.89
N ALA A 34 -6.53 -16.05 -2.06
CA ALA A 34 -7.77 -16.31 -2.78
C ALA A 34 -7.94 -17.77 -3.29
N GLN A 35 -6.92 -18.42 -3.89
CA GLN A 35 -7.03 -19.87 -4.23
C GLN A 35 -6.84 -20.75 -3.00
N LYS A 36 -6.08 -20.28 -2.00
CA LYS A 36 -5.82 -21.06 -0.78
C LYS A 36 -7.07 -21.18 0.11
N TYR A 37 -8.01 -20.24 0.03
CA TYR A 37 -9.23 -20.23 0.84
C TYR A 37 -10.46 -19.75 0.03
N PRO A 38 -10.99 -20.58 -0.90
CA PRO A 38 -12.12 -20.21 -1.76
C PRO A 38 -13.40 -19.87 -0.99
N ASP A 39 -13.55 -20.41 0.23
CA ASP A 39 -14.72 -20.18 1.10
C ASP A 39 -14.59 -18.96 2.01
N ARG A 40 -13.43 -18.27 2.03
CA ARG A 40 -13.31 -17.01 2.77
C ARG A 40 -14.13 -15.96 2.05
N LYS A 41 -15.18 -15.47 2.72
CA LYS A 41 -15.97 -14.31 2.28
C LYS A 41 -15.11 -13.05 2.33
N GLN A 42 -14.26 -12.87 1.32
CA GLN A 42 -13.42 -11.69 1.14
C GLN A 42 -14.30 -10.43 1.07
N CYS A 43 -13.71 -9.29 1.42
CA CYS A 43 -14.40 -7.99 1.39
C CYS A 43 -15.71 -7.99 2.19
N TYR A 44 -15.72 -8.74 3.30
CA TYR A 44 -16.85 -8.84 4.24
C TYR A 44 -18.19 -9.24 3.60
N ASN A 45 -18.15 -10.01 2.51
CA ASN A 45 -19.32 -10.43 1.74
C ASN A 45 -20.12 -9.26 1.13
N CYS A 46 -19.45 -8.16 0.75
CA CYS A 46 -20.11 -6.99 0.17
C CYS A 46 -20.35 -7.06 -1.35
N GLN A 47 -19.89 -8.12 -2.02
CA GLN A 47 -20.21 -8.42 -3.43
C GLN A 47 -19.99 -7.22 -4.39
N GLY A 48 -18.90 -6.47 -4.18
CA GLY A 48 -18.56 -5.30 -5.00
C GLY A 48 -19.22 -3.98 -4.58
N ASN A 49 -20.08 -3.97 -3.56
CA ASN A 49 -20.62 -2.73 -3.00
C ASN A 49 -19.56 -2.03 -2.13
N VAL A 50 -18.98 -0.94 -2.66
CA VAL A 50 -17.90 -0.18 -2.02
C VAL A 50 -18.35 0.43 -0.69
N THR A 51 -19.55 1.02 -0.63
CA THR A 51 -20.10 1.60 0.60
C THR A 51 -20.24 0.55 1.71
N CYS A 52 -20.78 -0.64 1.40
CA CYS A 52 -20.86 -1.76 2.36
C CYS A 52 -19.48 -2.14 2.88
N TYR A 53 -18.48 -2.21 2.00
CA TYR A 53 -17.12 -2.56 2.38
C TYR A 53 -16.54 -1.51 3.34
N LEU A 54 -16.64 -0.23 2.99
CA LEU A 54 -16.12 0.88 3.79
C LEU A 54 -16.81 1.00 5.15
N GLU A 55 -18.13 0.84 5.20
CA GLU A 55 -18.90 0.83 6.45
C GLU A 55 -18.40 -0.26 7.40
N LYS A 56 -18.24 -1.49 6.89
CA LYS A 56 -17.75 -2.61 7.70
C LYS A 56 -16.28 -2.44 8.08
N GLN A 57 -15.45 -1.92 7.17
CA GLN A 57 -14.04 -1.67 7.42
C GLN A 57 -13.84 -0.61 8.51
N TYR A 58 -14.60 0.49 8.45
CA TYR A 58 -14.60 1.54 9.46
C TYR A 58 -14.97 0.99 10.84
N LEU A 59 -16.05 0.21 10.93
CA LEU A 59 -16.47 -0.40 12.19
C LEU A 59 -15.40 -1.33 12.78
N ARG A 60 -14.69 -2.08 11.94
CA ARG A 60 -13.56 -2.90 12.38
C ARG A 60 -12.40 -2.05 12.88
N PHE A 61 -12.09 -0.92 12.23
CA PHE A 61 -11.07 0.01 12.71
C PHE A 61 -11.42 0.65 14.05
N VAL A 62 -12.68 1.03 14.26
CA VAL A 62 -13.17 1.50 15.57
C VAL A 62 -13.02 0.43 16.64
N GLN A 63 -13.29 -0.84 16.31
CA GLN A 63 -13.07 -1.94 17.24
C GLN A 63 -11.58 -2.13 17.58
N HIS A 64 -10.69 -2.04 16.58
CA HIS A 64 -9.25 -2.12 16.79
C HIS A 64 -8.70 -0.95 17.62
N SER A 65 -9.29 0.24 17.53
CA SER A 65 -8.86 1.43 18.28
C SER A 65 -9.49 1.57 19.67
N SER A 66 -10.54 0.81 19.99
CA SER A 66 -11.20 0.90 21.30
C SER A 66 -10.31 0.37 22.44
N ASP A 67 -10.27 1.12 23.55
CA ASP A 67 -9.42 0.85 24.71
C ASP A 67 -9.70 -0.53 25.30
N GLY A 68 -8.71 -1.41 25.19
CA GLY A 68 -8.76 -2.78 25.69
C GLY A 68 -8.49 -3.79 24.60
N PHE A 69 -7.25 -3.77 24.06
CA PHE A 69 -6.67 -4.79 23.16
C PHE A 69 -7.73 -5.65 22.51
N SER A 70 -8.37 -5.10 21.47
CA SER A 70 -9.37 -5.83 20.70
C SER A 70 -8.87 -7.25 20.44
N LYS A 71 -9.56 -8.25 20.99
CA LYS A 71 -9.25 -9.67 20.73
C LYS A 71 -9.48 -10.03 19.26
N LEU A 72 -10.03 -9.10 18.48
CA LEU A 72 -10.21 -9.24 17.05
C LEU A 72 -8.84 -9.31 16.39
N ARG A 73 -8.51 -10.47 15.85
CA ARG A 73 -7.33 -10.61 15.00
C ARG A 73 -7.54 -9.77 13.72
N PRO A 74 -6.55 -8.95 13.31
CA PRO A 74 -6.62 -8.22 12.06
C PRO A 74 -6.83 -9.17 10.88
N SER A 75 -7.88 -8.91 10.08
CA SER A 75 -8.15 -9.67 8.86
C SER A 75 -7.15 -9.31 7.76
N TYR A 76 -7.26 -9.98 6.61
CA TYR A 76 -6.49 -9.61 5.43
C TYR A 76 -6.81 -8.18 5.01
N GLU A 77 -8.10 -7.85 4.91
CA GLU A 77 -8.62 -6.53 4.56
C GLU A 77 -8.13 -5.46 5.54
N ASP A 78 -8.18 -5.72 6.86
CA ASP A 78 -7.71 -4.75 7.87
C ASP A 78 -6.25 -4.36 7.64
N LYS A 79 -5.38 -5.34 7.36
CA LYS A 79 -3.94 -5.10 7.15
C LYS A 79 -3.66 -4.34 5.86
N HIS A 80 -4.53 -4.47 4.85
CA HIS A 80 -4.35 -3.85 3.54
C HIS A 80 -4.99 -2.47 3.45
N ALA A 81 -6.07 -2.23 4.21
CA ALA A 81 -6.81 -0.99 4.20
C ALA A 81 -6.51 -0.08 5.41
N ALA A 82 -5.72 -0.53 6.40
CA ALA A 82 -5.37 0.32 7.55
C ALA A 82 -4.72 1.63 7.08
N PRO A 83 -5.05 2.77 7.72
CA PRO A 83 -4.35 4.03 7.48
C PRO A 83 -2.84 3.86 7.63
N LEU A 84 -2.07 4.51 6.76
CA LEU A 84 -0.61 4.45 6.76
C LEU A 84 -0.05 4.92 8.10
N SER A 85 -0.62 5.97 8.68
CA SER A 85 -0.23 6.53 9.99
C SER A 85 -0.42 5.58 11.18
N TRP A 86 -1.15 4.47 11.01
CA TRP A 86 -1.33 3.46 12.05
C TRP A 86 -0.17 2.45 12.12
N ASN A 87 0.70 2.44 11.12
CA ASN A 87 1.85 1.54 11.07
C ASN A 87 3.05 2.12 11.83
N CYS A 88 3.94 1.23 12.28
CA CYS A 88 5.30 1.57 12.72
C CYS A 88 5.41 2.64 13.83
N GLU A 89 4.39 2.82 14.67
CA GLU A 89 4.37 3.87 15.70
C GLU A 89 4.63 5.29 15.14
N PHE A 90 4.14 5.59 13.93
CA PHE A 90 4.30 6.92 13.31
C PHE A 90 3.89 8.06 14.26
N GLY A 91 2.84 7.87 15.07
CA GLY A 91 2.42 8.88 16.04
C GLY A 91 3.50 9.35 17.03
N ARG A 92 4.54 8.54 17.27
CA ARG A 92 5.67 8.88 18.15
C ARG A 92 6.95 9.23 17.40
N HIS A 93 7.15 8.61 16.24
CA HIS A 93 8.44 8.62 15.55
C HIS A 93 8.39 9.29 14.18
N LEU A 94 7.30 9.97 13.80
CA LEU A 94 7.15 10.56 12.46
C LEU A 94 8.34 11.44 12.05
N SER A 95 8.89 12.23 12.97
CA SER A 95 10.05 13.10 12.72
C SER A 95 11.36 12.36 12.42
N GLU A 96 11.41 11.07 12.74
CA GLU A 96 12.57 10.20 12.49
C GLU A 96 12.52 9.55 11.10
N TYR A 97 11.38 9.62 10.41
CA TYR A 97 11.21 9.04 9.08
C TYR A 97 11.50 10.03 7.96
N LYS A 98 12.19 9.54 6.91
CA LYS A 98 12.22 10.20 5.60
C LYS A 98 11.10 9.61 4.74
N ILE A 99 10.08 10.41 4.45
CA ILE A 99 8.93 9.98 3.65
C ILE A 99 9.26 10.11 2.15
N VAL A 100 9.16 8.99 1.43
CA VAL A 100 9.33 8.95 -0.03
C VAL A 100 7.99 8.66 -0.68
N LYS A 101 7.43 9.64 -1.38
CA LYS A 101 6.19 9.48 -2.14
C LYS A 101 6.51 8.82 -3.48
N LEU A 102 5.95 7.63 -3.70
CA LEU A 102 6.06 6.90 -4.96
C LEU A 102 4.84 7.21 -5.82
N ALA A 103 5.07 7.58 -7.08
CA ALA A 103 3.99 7.78 -8.03
C ALA A 103 3.46 6.44 -8.55
N VAL A 104 2.14 6.37 -8.73
CA VAL A 104 1.45 5.19 -9.28
C VAL A 104 1.58 5.15 -10.81
N ASP A 105 1.46 6.31 -11.47
CA ASP A 105 1.59 6.43 -12.92
C ASP A 105 3.00 5.97 -13.35
N PRO A 106 3.11 4.99 -14.28
CA PRO A 106 4.39 4.57 -14.85
C PRO A 106 5.28 5.72 -15.34
N LYS A 107 4.70 6.82 -15.84
CA LYS A 107 5.41 8.00 -16.36
C LYS A 107 6.12 8.77 -15.25
N ASP A 108 5.48 8.87 -14.08
CA ASP A 108 6.00 9.59 -12.90
C ASP A 108 6.75 8.67 -11.93
N ARG A 109 6.65 7.35 -12.12
CA ARG A 109 7.31 6.31 -11.31
C ARG A 109 8.82 6.52 -11.20
N LYS A 110 9.44 7.03 -12.27
CA LYS A 110 10.88 7.32 -12.31
C LYS A 110 11.28 8.37 -11.27
N ASN A 111 10.50 9.45 -11.12
CA ASN A 111 10.81 10.52 -10.17
C ASN A 111 10.69 10.04 -8.73
N GLY A 112 9.64 9.27 -8.42
CA GLY A 112 9.49 8.64 -7.09
C GLY A 112 10.58 7.63 -6.78
N LEU A 113 10.99 6.84 -7.77
CA LEU A 113 12.10 5.89 -7.65
C LEU A 113 13.44 6.60 -7.44
N ASP A 114 13.70 7.69 -8.14
CA ASP A 114 14.94 8.46 -7.99
C ASP A 114 15.07 9.00 -6.54
N ASN A 115 13.97 9.53 -5.97
CA ASN A 115 13.94 9.92 -4.55
C ASN A 115 14.27 8.75 -3.62
N LEU A 116 13.72 7.56 -3.87
CA LEU A 116 14.04 6.35 -3.10
C LEU A 116 15.53 6.00 -3.20
N ILE A 117 16.10 6.04 -4.40
CA ILE A 117 17.53 5.76 -4.62
C ILE A 117 18.41 6.76 -3.87
N ASP A 118 18.03 8.04 -3.82
CA ASP A 118 18.77 9.06 -3.07
C ASP A 118 18.76 8.77 -1.56
N VAL A 119 17.61 8.38 -0.98
CA VAL A 119 17.54 7.97 0.43
C VAL A 119 18.41 6.74 0.72
N LEU A 120 18.39 5.75 -0.16
CA LEU A 120 19.20 4.55 0.01
C LEU A 120 20.70 4.87 -0.12
N LYS A 121 21.06 5.79 -1.01
CA LYS A 121 22.43 6.26 -1.18
C LYS A 121 22.94 7.01 0.05
N GLU A 122 22.13 7.90 0.63
CA GLU A 122 22.42 8.57 1.91
C GLU A 122 22.62 7.56 3.06
N SER A 123 21.94 6.41 2.98
CA SER A 123 22.07 5.30 3.92
C SER A 123 23.26 4.39 3.64
N ASN A 124 24.20 4.80 2.78
CA ASN A 124 25.40 4.05 2.39
C ASN A 124 25.14 2.69 1.72
N VAL A 125 23.99 2.53 1.05
CA VAL A 125 23.72 1.33 0.24
C VAL A 125 24.69 1.28 -0.95
N PRO A 126 25.36 0.14 -1.22
CA PRO A 126 26.33 0.03 -2.31
C PRO A 126 25.74 0.38 -3.68
N ASN A 127 26.52 1.04 -4.53
CA ASN A 127 26.07 1.47 -5.84
C ASN A 127 25.58 0.31 -6.72
N SER A 128 26.19 -0.88 -6.63
CA SER A 128 25.72 -2.08 -7.32
C SER A 128 24.29 -2.47 -6.92
N THR A 129 23.96 -2.38 -5.64
CA THR A 129 22.61 -2.62 -5.10
C THR A 129 21.63 -1.57 -5.59
N LEU A 130 22.03 -0.29 -5.60
CA LEU A 130 21.19 0.81 -6.10
C LEU A 130 20.85 0.64 -7.58
N GLN A 131 21.84 0.29 -8.41
CA GLN A 131 21.64 0.05 -9.84
C GLN A 131 20.69 -1.13 -10.08
N PHE A 132 20.83 -2.20 -9.30
CA PHE A 132 19.92 -3.34 -9.37
C PHE A 132 18.48 -2.94 -9.02
N ILE A 133 18.28 -2.27 -7.88
CA ILE A 133 16.93 -1.80 -7.47
C ILE A 133 16.33 -0.91 -8.55
N LYS A 134 17.09 0.06 -9.06
CA LYS A 134 16.61 1.01 -10.07
C LYS A 134 16.22 0.30 -11.36
N LYS A 135 17.07 -0.61 -11.84
CA LYS A 135 16.80 -1.40 -13.04
C LYS A 135 15.56 -2.29 -12.86
N SER A 136 15.52 -3.09 -11.80
CA SER A 136 14.43 -4.03 -11.56
C SER A 136 13.09 -3.36 -11.26
N ALA A 137 13.08 -2.16 -10.67
CA ALA A 137 11.85 -1.39 -10.45
C ALA A 137 11.26 -0.81 -11.75
N LEU A 138 12.08 -0.65 -12.79
CA LEU A 138 11.69 -0.11 -14.09
C LEU A 138 11.44 -1.20 -15.15
N GLU A 139 11.86 -2.44 -14.89
CA GLU A 139 11.83 -3.56 -15.86
C GLU A 139 10.44 -4.16 -16.12
N GLY A 140 9.39 -3.67 -15.48
CA GLY A 140 8.02 -4.08 -15.82
C GLY A 140 6.99 -3.74 -14.76
N GLU A 141 5.83 -4.37 -14.88
CA GLU A 141 4.74 -4.28 -13.92
C GLU A 141 4.66 -5.55 -13.07
N THR A 142 4.09 -5.41 -11.88
CA THR A 142 3.79 -6.58 -11.06
C THR A 142 2.56 -7.28 -11.62
N MET A 143 2.54 -8.62 -11.63
CA MET A 143 1.39 -9.42 -12.06
C MET A 143 0.05 -9.08 -11.36
N HIS A 144 0.11 -8.42 -10.19
CA HIS A 144 -1.06 -7.99 -9.41
C HIS A 144 -1.31 -6.48 -9.47
N ALA A 145 -0.73 -5.78 -10.44
CA ALA A 145 -0.99 -4.36 -10.62
C ALA A 145 -2.47 -4.20 -10.99
N THR A 146 -3.25 -3.53 -10.13
CA THR A 146 -4.68 -3.29 -10.38
C THR A 146 -4.93 -1.98 -11.12
N TYR A 147 -3.90 -1.16 -11.37
CA TYR A 147 -4.05 0.19 -11.90
C TYR A 147 -4.66 0.24 -13.30
N ASP A 148 -4.52 -0.83 -14.09
CA ASP A 148 -5.06 -0.98 -15.46
C ASP A 148 -6.17 -2.03 -15.53
N SER A 149 -6.87 -2.28 -14.42
CA SER A 149 -7.98 -3.23 -14.38
C SER A 149 -9.33 -2.52 -14.48
N ASP A 150 -10.29 -3.11 -15.21
CA ASP A 150 -11.66 -2.61 -15.30
C ASP A 150 -12.30 -2.39 -13.91
N ALA A 151 -11.97 -3.26 -12.95
CA ALA A 151 -12.44 -3.16 -11.58
C ALA A 151 -11.93 -1.89 -10.88
N HIS A 152 -10.69 -1.48 -11.13
CA HIS A 152 -10.13 -0.24 -10.61
C HIS A 152 -10.89 0.97 -11.16
N ASP A 153 -11.15 1.02 -12.46
CA ASP A 153 -11.85 2.13 -13.08
C ASP A 153 -13.30 2.26 -12.63
N VAL A 154 -13.97 1.12 -12.40
CA VAL A 154 -15.32 1.09 -11.82
C VAL A 154 -15.31 1.67 -10.40
N VAL A 155 -14.38 1.24 -9.53
CA VAL A 155 -14.29 1.76 -8.15
C VAL A 155 -13.89 3.23 -8.13
N LYS A 156 -12.93 3.64 -8.97
CA LYS A 156 -12.51 5.04 -9.11
C LYS A 156 -13.70 5.92 -9.48
N ARG A 157 -14.49 5.53 -10.48
CA ARG A 157 -15.69 6.25 -10.88
C ARG A 157 -16.71 6.34 -9.74
N GLN A 158 -16.89 5.26 -8.96
CA GLN A 158 -17.78 5.29 -7.79
C GLN A 158 -17.30 6.29 -6.73
N ILE A 159 -16.00 6.37 -6.46
CA ILE A 159 -15.42 7.36 -5.53
C ILE A 159 -15.67 8.80 -6.03
N GLU A 160 -15.44 9.05 -7.31
CA GLU A 160 -15.64 10.37 -7.94
C GLU A 160 -17.11 10.81 -7.94
N THR A 161 -18.05 9.87 -8.01
CA THR A 161 -19.48 10.18 -8.21
C THR A 161 -20.35 10.03 -6.97
N ASP A 162 -19.99 9.18 -6.00
CA ASP A 162 -20.79 8.94 -4.79
C ASP A 162 -20.20 9.69 -3.56
N PRO A 163 -20.84 10.77 -3.08
CA PRO A 163 -20.36 11.52 -1.92
C PRO A 163 -20.39 10.69 -0.62
N LYS A 164 -21.22 9.64 -0.53
CA LYS A 164 -21.25 8.76 0.64
C LYS A 164 -19.96 7.93 0.73
N ILE A 165 -19.43 7.48 -0.41
CA ILE A 165 -18.15 6.77 -0.47
C ILE A 165 -17.03 7.71 -0.01
N ARG A 166 -17.02 8.96 -0.48
CA ARG A 166 -16.02 9.96 -0.09
C ARG A 166 -16.07 10.28 1.40
N GLU A 167 -17.26 10.44 1.97
CA GLU A 167 -17.45 10.66 3.40
C GLU A 167 -16.86 9.49 4.22
N TRP A 168 -17.06 8.24 3.79
CA TRP A 168 -16.44 7.10 4.46
C TRP A 168 -14.91 7.08 4.31
N LEU A 169 -14.39 7.37 3.13
CA LEU A 169 -12.94 7.49 2.92
C LEU A 169 -12.33 8.59 3.77
N LYS A 170 -13.01 9.74 3.90
CA LYS A 170 -12.59 10.84 4.78
C LYS A 170 -12.55 10.39 6.25
N ARG A 171 -13.59 9.70 6.73
CA ARG A 171 -13.61 9.15 8.10
C ARG A 171 -12.46 8.19 8.40
N ILE A 172 -12.01 7.43 7.39
CA ILE A 172 -10.92 6.45 7.56
C ILE A 172 -9.55 7.09 7.40
N TYR A 173 -9.36 7.94 6.38
CA TYR A 173 -8.03 8.35 5.89
C TYR A 173 -7.70 9.83 6.05
N TYR A 174 -8.63 10.70 6.50
CA TYR A 174 -8.38 12.15 6.56
C TYR A 174 -7.06 12.50 7.25
N LEU A 175 -6.73 11.82 8.34
CA LEU A 175 -5.48 12.07 9.06
C LEU A 175 -4.23 11.76 8.23
N ASP A 176 -4.25 10.73 7.37
CA ASP A 176 -3.14 10.43 6.46
C ASP A 176 -2.93 11.55 5.43
N PHE A 177 -4.02 12.12 4.90
CA PHE A 177 -3.92 13.24 3.96
C PHE A 177 -3.24 14.44 4.61
N VAL A 178 -3.55 14.72 5.88
CA VAL A 178 -2.93 15.80 6.66
C VAL A 178 -1.47 15.47 7.00
N ILE A 179 -1.20 14.29 7.57
CA ILE A 179 0.15 13.90 8.04
C ILE A 179 1.14 13.85 6.88
N PHE A 180 0.72 13.31 5.73
CA PHE A 180 1.61 13.09 4.59
C PHE A 180 1.48 14.14 3.50
N ASP A 181 0.70 15.21 3.72
CA ASP A 181 0.53 16.31 2.77
C ASP A 181 0.09 15.79 1.38
N PHE A 182 -1.01 15.03 1.35
CA PHE A 182 -1.66 14.59 0.12
C PHE A 182 -2.81 15.52 -0.25
N ASP A 183 -3.08 15.66 -1.55
CA ASP A 183 -4.22 16.43 -2.03
C ASP A 183 -5.54 15.78 -1.61
N SER A 184 -6.30 16.45 -0.73
CA SER A 184 -7.61 16.01 -0.25
C SER A 184 -8.78 16.54 -1.06
N SER A 185 -8.54 17.30 -2.15
CA SER A 185 -9.58 17.96 -2.94
C SER A 185 -10.70 17.02 -3.39
N LEU A 186 -10.35 15.79 -3.80
CA LEU A 186 -11.31 14.77 -4.18
C LEU A 186 -12.22 14.39 -2.99
N LEU A 187 -11.70 14.27 -1.77
CA LEU A 187 -12.48 13.90 -0.58
C LEU A 187 -13.38 15.04 -0.07
N ASP A 188 -13.06 16.28 -0.39
CA ASP A 188 -13.80 17.47 0.03
C ASP A 188 -14.87 17.91 -0.98
N SER A 189 -14.95 17.23 -2.14
CA SER A 189 -15.89 17.50 -3.25
C SER A 189 -17.27 16.86 -3.12
#